data_AF-A0A9D9ACN8-F1
#
_entry.id   AF-A0A9D9ACN8-F1
#
_cell.length_a   1.000
_cell.length_b   1.000
_cell.length_c   1.000
_cell.angle_alpha   90.00
_cell.angle_beta   90.00
_cell.angle_gamma   90.00
#
_symmetry.space_group_name_H-M   'P 1'
#
loop_
_entity.id
_entity.type
_entity.pdbx_description
1 polymer ?
#
loop_
_entity_poly.entity_id
_entity_poly.type
_entity_poly.pdbx_seq_one_letter_code
_entity_poly.pdbx_strand_id
1 'polypeptide(L)'
;MSSLKQFSPGELVRILEASTKVDGVFIVGGQAANIWANMFAKRNEALGKYGPFTSKDIDFFGTAEDAKRLAELIGATAETPSIDDNTPNSAKVTATIDGVELIIDFVDHVIGIQDNHLKGRIVTLRLPTADNTNFQELSIRLMHPIDCLASRVANHKQLGRRDATASRQLKAAPHILREYIRSMIDAGEIRKAQRIIKRLTKYIRSDKNGRFIHKLDCDDPIEILQELENDSRLDHRFRHYLGIWILEIQGHRRNLDARLNPATALSN
;
A
#
# COMPACT_ATOMS: atom_id res chain seq x y z
N MET A 1 -19.49 6.07 -26.58
CA MET A 1 -18.37 5.69 -25.67
C MET A 1 -17.90 6.96 -24.96
N SER A 2 -18.45 7.24 -23.78
CA SER A 2 -18.07 8.41 -22.99
C SER A 2 -16.65 8.19 -22.46
N SER A 3 -15.72 9.05 -22.87
CA SER A 3 -14.40 9.14 -22.27
C SER A 3 -14.59 9.62 -20.83
N LEU A 4 -14.62 8.69 -19.87
CA LEU A 4 -14.69 8.98 -18.44
C LEU A 4 -13.59 9.99 -18.06
N LYS A 5 -13.98 11.13 -17.49
CA LYS A 5 -13.11 12.27 -17.13
C LYS A 5 -12.24 11.91 -15.93
N GLN A 6 -11.05 12.49 -15.81
CA GLN A 6 -10.17 12.35 -14.63
C GLN A 6 -10.67 13.26 -13.50
N PHE A 7 -10.51 12.85 -12.23
CA PHE A 7 -10.82 13.70 -11.06
C PHE A 7 -10.23 15.10 -11.23
N SER A 8 -11.03 16.12 -10.98
CA SER A 8 -10.49 17.43 -10.63
C SER A 8 -9.93 17.39 -9.20
N PRO A 9 -8.90 18.21 -8.89
CA PRO A 9 -8.37 18.31 -7.54
C PRO A 9 -9.45 18.64 -6.48
N GLY A 10 -10.45 19.45 -6.82
CA GLY A 10 -11.52 19.84 -5.89
C GLY A 10 -12.50 18.70 -5.54
N GLU A 11 -12.86 17.87 -6.52
CA GLU A 11 -13.74 16.70 -6.28
C GLU A 11 -13.08 15.69 -5.35
N LEU A 12 -11.78 15.43 -5.57
CA LEU A 12 -11.00 14.52 -4.74
C LEU A 12 -10.91 15.05 -3.30
N VAL A 13 -10.68 16.35 -3.10
CA VAL A 13 -10.64 16.97 -1.77
C VAL A 13 -11.97 16.77 -1.04
N ARG A 14 -13.12 17.01 -1.68
CA ARG A 14 -14.45 16.82 -1.05
C ARG A 14 -14.66 15.37 -0.58
N ILE A 15 -14.31 14.38 -1.40
CA ILE A 15 -14.44 12.96 -1.04
C ILE A 15 -13.50 12.62 0.11
N LEU A 16 -12.25 13.06 0.03
CA LEU A 16 -11.27 12.81 1.08
C LEU A 16 -11.67 13.45 2.40
N GLU A 17 -12.15 14.70 2.38
CA GLU A 17 -12.71 15.39 3.55
C GLU A 17 -13.90 14.65 4.14
N ALA A 18 -14.87 14.25 3.32
CA ALA A 18 -16.03 13.47 3.78
C ALA A 18 -15.60 12.15 4.41
N SER A 19 -14.61 11.45 3.81
CA SER A 19 -14.10 10.19 4.35
C SER A 19 -13.50 10.32 5.76
N THR A 20 -12.99 11.51 6.12
CA THR A 20 -12.46 11.75 7.47
C THR A 20 -13.54 11.73 8.56
N LYS A 21 -14.81 11.94 8.17
CA LYS A 21 -15.97 12.00 9.07
C LYS A 21 -16.61 10.62 9.30
N VAL A 22 -16.20 9.59 8.56
CA VAL A 22 -16.73 8.23 8.69
C VAL A 22 -15.70 7.36 9.38
N ASP A 23 -15.95 6.97 10.63
CA ASP A 23 -14.99 6.18 11.41
C ASP A 23 -14.66 4.83 10.75
N GLY A 24 -13.39 4.42 10.85
CA GLY A 24 -12.93 3.14 10.27
C GLY A 24 -12.67 3.17 8.76
N VAL A 25 -13.03 4.25 8.05
CA VAL A 25 -12.77 4.41 6.61
C VAL A 25 -11.36 4.94 6.32
N PHE A 26 -10.58 4.23 5.50
CA PHE A 26 -9.26 4.70 5.11
C PHE A 26 -8.86 4.19 3.74
N ILE A 27 -8.00 4.93 3.06
CA ILE A 27 -7.60 4.63 1.69
C ILE A 27 -6.73 3.37 1.70
N VAL A 28 -7.03 2.41 0.82
CA VAL A 28 -6.29 1.15 0.68
C VAL A 28 -5.88 0.90 -0.76
N GLY A 29 -5.40 -0.31 -1.04
CA GLY A 29 -5.29 -0.80 -2.40
C GLY A 29 -4.27 -0.06 -3.25
N GLY A 30 -4.62 0.12 -4.52
CA GLY A 30 -3.76 0.80 -5.48
C GLY A 30 -3.61 2.29 -5.17
N GLN A 31 -4.66 2.89 -4.62
CA GLN A 31 -4.70 4.31 -4.30
C GLN A 31 -3.79 4.69 -3.15
N ALA A 32 -3.74 3.89 -2.08
CA ALA A 32 -2.77 4.13 -1.02
C ALA A 32 -1.33 4.06 -1.54
N ALA A 33 -1.02 3.06 -2.38
CA ALA A 33 0.30 2.95 -3.01
C ALA A 33 0.61 4.15 -3.93
N ASN A 34 -0.38 4.65 -4.68
CA ASN A 34 -0.24 5.85 -5.52
C ASN A 34 0.10 7.10 -4.70
N ILE A 35 -0.65 7.35 -3.61
CA ILE A 35 -0.40 8.50 -2.73
C ILE A 35 1.02 8.46 -2.19
N TRP A 36 1.46 7.30 -1.67
CA TRP A 36 2.83 7.13 -1.21
C TRP A 36 3.88 7.31 -2.31
N ALA A 37 3.65 6.76 -3.50
CA ALA A 37 4.56 6.90 -4.63
C ALA A 37 4.74 8.38 -5.00
N ASN A 38 3.65 9.14 -5.08
CA ASN A 38 3.69 10.56 -5.41
C ASN A 38 4.42 11.38 -4.33
N MET A 39 4.21 11.07 -3.05
CA MET A 39 4.94 11.72 -1.96
C MET A 39 6.45 11.51 -2.05
N PHE A 40 6.89 10.34 -2.47
CA PHE A 40 8.31 9.97 -2.54
C PHE A 40 8.92 10.12 -3.94
N ALA A 41 8.15 10.50 -4.96
CA ALA A 41 8.61 10.60 -6.35
C ALA A 41 9.79 11.57 -6.53
N LYS A 42 9.83 12.66 -5.75
CA LYS A 42 10.95 13.61 -5.75
C LYS A 42 12.23 13.06 -5.10
N ARG A 43 12.11 12.06 -4.23
CA ARG A 43 13.24 11.43 -3.52
C ARG A 43 13.77 10.20 -4.24
N ASN A 44 12.94 9.54 -5.03
CA ASN A 44 13.27 8.29 -5.70
C ASN A 44 12.69 8.28 -7.11
N GLU A 45 13.56 8.50 -8.10
CA GLU A 45 13.19 8.57 -9.52
C GLU A 45 12.56 7.28 -10.05
N ALA A 46 12.84 6.12 -9.43
CA ALA A 46 12.19 4.86 -9.80
C ALA A 46 10.67 4.96 -9.62
N LEU A 47 10.19 5.68 -8.59
CA LEU A 47 8.76 5.91 -8.37
C LEU A 47 8.11 6.78 -9.45
N GLY A 48 8.86 7.72 -10.03
CA GLY A 48 8.40 8.53 -11.15
C GLY A 48 8.09 7.70 -12.40
N LYS A 49 8.81 6.59 -12.61
CA LYS A 49 8.61 5.67 -13.75
C LYS A 49 7.32 4.85 -13.65
N TYR A 50 6.75 4.72 -12.47
CA TYR A 50 5.55 3.94 -12.24
C TYR A 50 4.26 4.78 -12.24
N GLY A 51 4.37 6.12 -12.26
CA GLY A 51 3.23 7.05 -12.37
C GLY A 51 2.86 7.44 -13.82
N PRO A 52 1.72 8.12 -14.04
CA PRO A 52 0.69 8.46 -13.05
C PRO A 52 -0.19 7.25 -12.72
N PHE A 53 -0.45 6.98 -11.44
CA PHE A 53 -1.46 5.99 -11.03
C PHE A 53 -2.80 6.67 -10.73
N THR A 54 -3.17 7.66 -11.53
CA THR A 54 -4.48 8.30 -11.47
C THR A 54 -5.53 7.30 -11.96
N SER A 55 -5.90 6.36 -11.10
CA SER A 55 -7.14 5.61 -11.27
C SER A 55 -8.30 6.55 -10.96
N LYS A 56 -9.41 6.34 -11.67
CA LYS A 56 -10.67 7.06 -11.51
C LYS A 56 -11.47 6.57 -10.30
N ASP A 57 -10.89 5.62 -9.56
CA ASP A 57 -11.55 4.84 -8.53
C ASP A 57 -10.81 5.05 -7.21
N ILE A 58 -11.52 5.41 -6.15
CA ILE A 58 -10.94 5.49 -4.81
C ILE A 58 -11.23 4.19 -4.08
N ASP A 59 -10.18 3.48 -3.69
CA ASP A 59 -10.29 2.27 -2.87
C ASP A 59 -10.34 2.65 -1.38
N PHE A 60 -11.50 2.48 -0.74
CA PHE A 60 -11.63 2.61 0.71
C PHE A 60 -11.73 1.24 1.38
N PHE A 61 -11.12 1.11 2.55
CA PHE A 61 -11.51 0.10 3.50
C PHE A 61 -12.76 0.54 4.24
N GLY A 62 -13.77 -0.32 4.34
CA GLY A 62 -14.99 -0.04 5.09
C GLY A 62 -16.09 -1.04 4.80
N THR A 63 -17.13 -1.01 5.62
CA THR A 63 -18.34 -1.81 5.44
C THR A 63 -19.31 -1.15 4.45
N ALA A 64 -20.33 -1.89 4.00
CA ALA A 64 -21.41 -1.32 3.21
C ALA A 64 -22.15 -0.18 3.94
N GLU A 65 -22.22 -0.24 5.26
CA GLU A 65 -22.79 0.82 6.09
C GLU A 65 -21.93 2.10 6.04
N ASP A 66 -20.61 1.95 6.09
CA ASP A 66 -19.68 3.07 5.96
C ASP A 66 -19.77 3.71 4.56
N ALA A 67 -19.96 2.89 3.52
CA ALA A 67 -20.16 3.34 2.16
C ALA A 67 -21.44 4.19 2.01
N LYS A 68 -22.55 3.77 2.62
CA LYS A 68 -23.80 4.54 2.65
C LYS A 68 -23.62 5.89 3.35
N ARG A 69 -22.96 5.91 4.50
CA ARG A 69 -22.65 7.15 5.23
C ARG A 69 -21.79 8.10 4.41
N LEU A 70 -20.77 7.59 3.72
CA LEU A 70 -19.96 8.41 2.83
C LEU A 70 -20.80 8.97 1.69
N ALA A 71 -21.65 8.15 1.08
CA ALA A 71 -22.52 8.57 -0.02
C ALA A 71 -23.47 9.70 0.40
N GLU A 72 -24.11 9.59 1.57
CA GLU A 72 -24.96 10.64 2.14
C GLU A 72 -24.20 11.96 2.32
N LEU A 73 -22.95 11.91 2.82
CA LEU A 73 -22.13 13.10 3.05
C LEU A 73 -21.75 13.86 1.77
N ILE A 74 -21.68 13.17 0.63
CA ILE A 74 -21.28 13.75 -0.66
C ILE A 74 -22.45 13.89 -1.65
N GLY A 75 -23.68 13.58 -1.22
CA GLY A 75 -24.87 13.63 -2.08
C GLY A 75 -24.86 12.58 -3.20
N ALA A 76 -24.29 11.40 -2.93
CA ALA A 76 -24.16 10.29 -3.86
C ALA A 76 -25.06 9.10 -3.52
N THR A 77 -25.07 8.09 -4.40
CA THR A 77 -25.80 6.83 -4.20
C THR A 77 -24.83 5.68 -3.95
N ALA A 78 -25.06 4.93 -2.87
CA ALA A 78 -24.32 3.70 -2.58
C ALA A 78 -25.09 2.49 -3.10
N GLU A 79 -24.41 1.64 -3.85
CA GLU A 79 -24.89 0.33 -4.30
C GLU A 79 -24.11 -0.77 -3.57
N THR A 80 -24.82 -1.76 -3.04
CA THR A 80 -24.20 -2.97 -2.52
C THR A 80 -24.18 -4.03 -3.62
N PRO A 81 -23.05 -4.69 -3.90
CA PRO A 81 -22.99 -5.77 -4.88
C PRO A 81 -24.02 -6.85 -4.59
N SER A 82 -24.63 -7.39 -5.64
CA SER A 82 -25.48 -8.58 -5.56
C SER A 82 -24.63 -9.83 -5.26
N ILE A 83 -25.27 -10.92 -4.81
CA ILE A 83 -24.61 -12.22 -4.62
C ILE A 83 -23.92 -12.72 -5.91
N ASP A 84 -24.42 -12.30 -7.07
CA ASP A 84 -23.89 -12.68 -8.39
C ASP A 84 -22.68 -11.84 -8.84
N ASP A 85 -22.40 -10.73 -8.15
CA ASP A 85 -21.23 -9.90 -8.43
C ASP A 85 -20.00 -10.57 -7.82
N ASN A 86 -19.22 -11.29 -8.63
CA ASN A 86 -17.93 -11.90 -8.24
C ASN A 86 -16.85 -10.85 -7.95
N THR A 87 -17.11 -9.94 -7.01
CA THR A 87 -16.21 -8.86 -6.60
C THR A 87 -15.89 -8.99 -5.11
N PRO A 88 -14.64 -8.75 -4.69
CA PRO A 88 -14.27 -8.71 -3.27
C PRO A 88 -14.74 -7.42 -2.58
N ASN A 89 -15.60 -6.62 -3.23
CA ASN A 89 -16.03 -5.32 -2.74
C ASN A 89 -17.20 -5.50 -1.77
N SER A 90 -17.17 -4.78 -0.66
CA SER A 90 -18.28 -4.73 0.31
C SER A 90 -19.38 -3.77 -0.15
N ALA A 91 -19.02 -2.74 -0.90
CA ALA A 91 -19.94 -1.80 -1.54
C ALA A 91 -19.26 -1.06 -2.69
N LYS A 92 -20.06 -0.45 -3.56
CA LYS A 92 -19.62 0.52 -4.57
C LYS A 92 -20.46 1.78 -4.41
N VAL A 93 -19.82 2.93 -4.25
CA VAL A 93 -20.51 4.23 -4.26
C VAL A 93 -20.32 4.86 -5.62
N THR A 94 -21.43 5.15 -6.28
CA THR A 94 -21.44 5.94 -7.52
C THR A 94 -21.90 7.35 -7.16
N ALA A 95 -21.01 8.32 -7.33
CA ALA A 95 -21.28 9.72 -7.04
C ALA A 95 -21.24 10.53 -8.32
N THR A 96 -22.17 11.46 -8.51
CA THR A 96 -22.04 12.49 -9.55
C THR A 96 -21.70 13.81 -8.88
N ILE A 97 -20.44 14.21 -8.89
CA ILE A 97 -19.99 15.50 -8.33
C ILE A 97 -19.67 16.42 -9.49
N ASP A 98 -20.28 17.61 -9.53
CA ASP A 98 -20.06 18.64 -10.56
C ASP A 98 -20.20 18.11 -12.02
N GLY A 99 -21.09 17.13 -12.21
CA GLY A 99 -21.36 16.49 -13.51
C GLY A 99 -20.39 15.37 -13.90
N VAL A 100 -19.50 14.95 -13.00
CA VAL A 100 -18.56 13.84 -13.18
C VAL A 100 -19.03 12.64 -12.38
N GLU A 101 -19.24 11.51 -13.05
CA GLU A 101 -19.51 10.22 -12.42
C GLU A 101 -18.21 9.65 -11.83
N LEU A 102 -18.27 9.31 -10.55
CA LEU A 102 -17.17 8.85 -9.73
C LEU A 102 -17.52 7.50 -9.13
N ILE A 103 -16.54 6.60 -9.16
CA ILE A 103 -16.66 5.27 -8.56
C ILE A 103 -15.76 5.24 -7.33
N ILE A 104 -16.33 4.83 -6.20
CA ILE A 104 -15.61 4.61 -4.96
C ILE A 104 -15.87 3.17 -4.56
N ASP A 105 -14.81 2.37 -4.56
CA ASP A 105 -14.88 0.96 -4.19
C ASP A 105 -14.60 0.82 -2.70
N PHE A 106 -15.48 0.11 -2.01
CA PHE A 106 -15.27 -0.28 -0.62
C PHE A 106 -14.88 -1.75 -0.56
N VAL A 107 -13.84 -2.04 0.22
CA VAL A 107 -13.44 -3.41 0.58
C VAL A 107 -13.46 -3.55 2.09
N ASP A 108 -14.01 -4.65 2.59
CA ASP A 108 -14.01 -4.95 4.03
C ASP A 108 -12.85 -5.86 4.44
N HIS A 109 -12.12 -6.39 3.47
CA HIS A 109 -10.96 -7.26 3.69
C HIS A 109 -9.84 -6.97 2.69
N VAL A 110 -8.58 -7.04 3.13
CA VAL A 110 -7.41 -6.87 2.26
C VAL A 110 -6.61 -8.16 2.19
N ILE A 111 -6.55 -8.74 0.99
CA ILE A 111 -5.86 -10.01 0.74
C ILE A 111 -4.39 -9.93 1.17
N GLY A 112 -3.96 -10.93 1.93
CA GLY A 112 -2.61 -11.03 2.46
C GLY A 112 -2.40 -10.36 3.81
N ILE A 113 -3.42 -9.74 4.39
CA ILE A 113 -3.32 -8.96 5.63
C ILE A 113 -4.50 -9.31 6.55
N GLN A 114 -4.24 -9.43 7.85
CA GLN A 114 -5.30 -9.60 8.84
C GLN A 114 -5.88 -8.22 9.22
N ASP A 115 -7.20 -8.12 9.39
CA ASP A 115 -7.86 -6.82 9.59
C ASP A 115 -7.41 -6.09 10.85
N ASN A 116 -7.18 -6.82 11.94
CA ASN A 116 -6.64 -6.24 13.18
C ASN A 116 -5.25 -5.60 12.97
N HIS A 117 -4.42 -6.22 12.14
CA HIS A 117 -3.11 -5.73 11.78
C HIS A 117 -3.19 -4.50 10.86
N LEU A 118 -4.13 -4.50 9.91
CA LEU A 118 -4.37 -3.38 9.01
C LEU A 118 -4.86 -2.15 9.79
N LYS A 119 -5.91 -2.32 10.60
CA LYS A 119 -6.48 -1.25 11.45
C LYS A 119 -5.47 -0.69 12.44
N GLY A 120 -4.62 -1.55 13.03
CA GLY A 120 -3.56 -1.15 13.96
C GLY A 120 -2.35 -0.43 13.32
N ARG A 121 -2.34 -0.23 12.00
CA ARG A 121 -1.22 0.39 11.26
C ARG A 121 -1.62 1.56 10.38
N ILE A 122 -2.88 2.00 10.42
CA ILE A 122 -3.36 3.15 9.66
C ILE A 122 -2.44 4.36 9.91
N VAL A 123 -2.00 4.98 8.82
CA VAL A 123 -1.23 6.23 8.87
C VAL A 123 -2.18 7.38 8.61
N THR A 124 -2.01 8.49 9.35
CA THR A 124 -2.70 9.74 9.04
C THR A 124 -1.70 10.67 8.37
N LEU A 125 -1.99 11.06 7.13
CA LEU A 125 -1.25 12.09 6.41
C LEU A 125 -2.00 13.40 6.53
N ARG A 126 -1.25 14.46 6.80
CA ARG A 126 -1.77 15.81 6.80
C ARG A 126 -1.29 16.53 5.56
N LEU A 127 -2.23 16.96 4.74
CA LEU A 127 -1.98 17.63 3.47
C LEU A 127 -2.44 19.08 3.58
N PRO A 128 -1.62 20.05 3.14
CA PRO A 128 -2.10 21.42 3.03
C PRO A 128 -3.16 21.49 1.93
N THR A 129 -4.33 22.04 2.24
CA THR A 129 -5.32 22.44 1.23
C THR A 129 -5.19 23.94 0.98
N ALA A 130 -5.02 24.30 -0.30
CA ALA A 130 -4.97 25.68 -0.73
C ALA A 130 -6.36 26.08 -1.22
N ASP A 131 -7.16 26.66 -0.32
CA ASP A 131 -8.24 27.55 -0.73
C ASP A 131 -7.75 28.99 -0.59
N ASN A 132 -8.05 29.83 -1.59
CA ASN A 132 -7.53 31.20 -1.78
C ASN A 132 -7.73 32.19 -0.61
N THR A 133 -8.25 31.75 0.54
CA THR A 133 -8.55 32.61 1.68
C THR A 133 -8.20 32.01 3.06
N ASN A 134 -7.90 30.71 3.19
CA ASN A 134 -7.48 30.09 4.45
C ASN A 134 -6.66 28.81 4.20
N PHE A 135 -5.53 28.65 4.90
CA PHE A 135 -4.83 27.37 4.98
C PHE A 135 -5.66 26.40 5.84
N GLN A 136 -6.27 25.39 5.21
CA GLN A 136 -6.80 24.24 5.93
C GLN A 136 -5.86 23.05 5.79
N GLU A 137 -5.90 22.15 6.77
CA GLU A 137 -5.08 20.93 6.80
C GLU A 137 -6.01 19.72 6.66
N LEU A 138 -5.95 19.04 5.51
CA LEU A 138 -6.71 17.83 5.24
C LEU A 138 -5.98 16.62 5.82
N SER A 139 -6.60 15.97 6.80
CA SER A 139 -6.05 14.77 7.45
C SER A 139 -6.64 13.48 6.84
N ILE A 140 -5.94 12.88 5.88
CA ILE A 140 -6.38 11.61 5.27
C ILE A 140 -5.81 10.40 6.01
N ARG A 141 -6.62 9.35 6.15
CA ARG A 141 -6.20 8.05 6.69
C ARG A 141 -5.91 7.08 5.56
N LEU A 142 -4.81 6.35 5.65
CA LEU A 142 -4.37 5.47 4.58
C LEU A 142 -3.60 4.24 5.10
N MET A 143 -3.63 3.21 4.27
CA MET A 143 -2.88 1.97 4.43
C MET A 143 -1.38 2.23 4.56
N HIS A 144 -0.75 1.54 5.50
CA HIS A 144 0.69 1.64 5.74
C HIS A 144 1.51 1.07 4.56
N PRO A 145 2.67 1.65 4.20
CA PRO A 145 3.53 1.15 3.11
C PRO A 145 3.86 -0.35 3.14
N ILE A 146 4.18 -0.90 4.31
CA ILE A 146 4.41 -2.36 4.46
C ILE A 146 3.18 -3.20 4.12
N ASP A 147 1.99 -2.66 4.40
CA ASP A 147 0.72 -3.32 4.09
C ASP A 147 0.44 -3.20 2.59
N CYS A 148 0.76 -2.06 1.95
CA CYS A 148 0.71 -1.94 0.49
C CYS A 148 1.57 -3.03 -0.18
N LEU A 149 2.81 -3.22 0.27
CA LEU A 149 3.69 -4.30 -0.20
C LEU A 149 3.04 -5.67 -0.01
N ALA A 150 2.60 -5.98 1.21
CA ALA A 150 2.01 -7.28 1.53
C ALA A 150 0.78 -7.60 0.65
N SER A 151 -0.10 -6.61 0.44
CA SER A 151 -1.27 -6.74 -0.41
C SER A 151 -0.90 -6.96 -1.89
N ARG A 152 0.05 -6.20 -2.45
CA ARG A 152 0.43 -6.37 -3.87
C ARG A 152 1.05 -7.75 -4.13
N VAL A 153 1.90 -8.22 -3.22
CA VAL A 153 2.48 -9.57 -3.29
C VAL A 153 1.39 -10.63 -3.22
N ALA A 154 0.45 -10.50 -2.29
CA ALA A 154 -0.64 -11.45 -2.13
C ALA A 154 -1.61 -11.44 -3.32
N ASN A 155 -1.93 -10.27 -3.88
CA ASN A 155 -2.74 -10.15 -5.10
C ASN A 155 -2.09 -10.86 -6.29
N HIS A 156 -0.76 -10.72 -6.45
CA HIS A 156 -0.03 -11.42 -7.50
C HIS A 156 -0.04 -12.94 -7.27
N LYS A 157 0.23 -13.39 -6.03
CA LYS A 157 0.39 -14.81 -5.69
C LYS A 157 -0.92 -15.59 -5.58
N GLN A 158 -1.95 -15.01 -4.97
CA GLN A 158 -3.18 -15.70 -4.63
C GLN A 158 -4.28 -15.48 -5.67
N LEU A 159 -4.35 -14.27 -6.26
CA LEU A 159 -5.36 -13.94 -7.26
C LEU A 159 -4.82 -13.97 -8.70
N GLY A 160 -3.52 -14.20 -8.91
CA GLY A 160 -2.92 -14.20 -10.24
C GLY A 160 -3.02 -12.85 -10.96
N ARG A 161 -3.20 -11.74 -10.23
CA ARG A 161 -3.29 -10.40 -10.84
C ARG A 161 -1.95 -9.99 -11.43
N ARG A 162 -1.89 -9.89 -12.76
CA ARG A 162 -0.68 -9.64 -13.56
C ARG A 162 -0.86 -8.57 -14.62
N ASP A 163 -1.96 -7.83 -14.60
CA ASP A 163 -2.16 -6.71 -15.50
C ASP A 163 -1.06 -5.64 -15.31
N ALA A 164 -0.94 -4.74 -16.28
CA ALA A 164 0.12 -3.73 -16.28
C ALA A 164 0.08 -2.84 -15.03
N THR A 165 -1.11 -2.53 -14.51
CA THR A 165 -1.26 -1.69 -13.31
C THR A 165 -0.86 -2.44 -12.06
N ALA A 166 -1.34 -3.68 -11.86
CA ALA A 166 -0.93 -4.52 -10.75
C ALA A 166 0.59 -4.75 -10.74
N SER A 167 1.18 -4.97 -11.91
CA SER A 167 2.63 -5.16 -12.05
C SER A 167 3.42 -3.90 -11.69
N ARG A 168 3.00 -2.71 -12.16
CA ARG A 168 3.63 -1.44 -11.76
C ARG A 168 3.54 -1.20 -10.25
N GLN A 169 2.38 -1.46 -9.65
CA GLN A 169 2.20 -1.29 -8.20
C GLN A 169 3.04 -2.26 -7.38
N LEU A 170 3.18 -3.52 -7.84
CA LEU A 170 4.07 -4.49 -7.21
C LEU A 170 5.53 -4.03 -7.26
N LYS A 171 5.99 -3.51 -8.42
CA LYS A 171 7.35 -2.96 -8.59
C LYS A 171 7.59 -1.69 -7.76
N ALA A 172 6.58 -0.83 -7.62
CA ALA A 172 6.69 0.39 -6.83
C ALA A 172 6.73 0.14 -5.30
N ALA A 173 6.06 -0.91 -4.82
CA ALA A 173 5.85 -1.12 -3.38
C ALA A 173 7.14 -1.27 -2.55
N PRO A 174 8.19 -2.00 -2.99
CA PRO A 174 9.49 -2.02 -2.31
C PRO A 174 10.11 -0.63 -2.17
N HIS A 175 10.09 0.19 -3.23
CA HIS A 175 10.64 1.54 -3.20
C HIS A 175 9.85 2.48 -2.29
N ILE A 176 8.52 2.39 -2.31
CA ILE A 176 7.63 3.12 -1.38
C ILE A 176 8.01 2.79 0.08
N LEU A 177 8.16 1.51 0.41
CA LEU A 177 8.52 1.09 1.75
C LEU A 177 9.93 1.55 2.14
N ARG A 178 10.89 1.51 1.20
CA ARG A 178 12.26 1.99 1.41
C ARG A 178 12.26 3.48 1.78
N GLU A 179 11.60 4.32 0.98
CA GLU A 179 11.54 5.77 1.23
C GLU A 179 10.75 6.11 2.49
N TYR A 180 9.72 5.34 2.82
CA TYR A 180 9.00 5.51 4.09
C TYR A 180 9.89 5.20 5.30
N ILE A 181 10.68 4.12 5.27
CA ILE A 181 11.62 3.82 6.36
C ILE A 181 12.70 4.91 6.46
N ARG A 182 13.26 5.34 5.33
CA ARG A 182 14.25 6.43 5.28
C ARG A 182 13.69 7.73 5.83
N SER A 183 12.47 8.12 5.49
CA SER A 183 11.86 9.35 6.02
C SER A 183 11.66 9.32 7.53
N MET A 184 11.33 8.15 8.11
CA MET A 184 11.29 7.97 9.56
C MET A 184 12.68 8.13 10.18
N ILE A 185 13.73 7.59 9.54
CA ILE A 185 15.11 7.75 10.01
C ILE A 185 15.56 9.21 9.93
N ASP A 186 15.29 9.89 8.82
CA ASP A 186 15.60 11.31 8.61
C ASP A 186 14.93 12.19 9.68
N ALA A 187 13.69 11.86 10.06
CA ALA A 187 12.94 12.54 11.10
C ALA A 187 13.37 12.17 12.54
N GLY A 188 14.39 11.33 12.71
CA GLY A 188 14.84 10.86 14.03
C GLY A 188 13.88 9.87 14.70
N GLU A 189 12.87 9.37 13.99
CA GLU A 189 11.88 8.39 14.47
C GLU A 189 12.43 6.95 14.46
N ILE A 190 13.66 6.77 14.95
CA ILE A 190 14.45 5.52 14.85
C ILE A 190 13.69 4.30 15.39
N ARG A 191 12.98 4.43 16.53
CA ARG A 191 12.21 3.32 17.10
C ARG A 191 11.06 2.87 16.19
N LYS A 192 10.41 3.79 15.49
CA LYS A 192 9.34 3.47 14.53
C LYS A 192 9.94 2.81 13.29
N ALA A 193 11.03 3.35 12.76
CA ALA A 193 11.79 2.74 11.66
C ALA A 193 12.20 1.29 11.98
N GLN A 194 12.85 1.06 13.13
CA GLN A 194 13.25 -0.28 13.59
C GLN A 194 12.07 -1.26 13.72
N ARG A 195 10.89 -0.79 14.16
CA ARG A 195 9.68 -1.61 14.24
C ARG A 195 9.22 -2.06 12.86
N ILE A 196 9.29 -1.18 11.86
CA ILE A 196 8.92 -1.50 10.47
C ILE A 196 9.94 -2.46 9.87
N ILE A 197 11.25 -2.23 10.08
CA ILE A 197 12.33 -3.12 9.65
C ILE A 197 12.11 -4.54 10.21
N LYS A 198 11.87 -4.68 11.52
CA LYS A 198 11.55 -5.98 12.15
C LYS A 198 10.33 -6.67 11.51
N ARG A 199 9.30 -5.90 11.17
CA ARG A 199 8.09 -6.43 10.50
C ARG A 199 8.40 -6.88 9.08
N LEU A 200 9.18 -6.10 8.33
CA LEU A 200 9.62 -6.46 6.98
C LEU A 200 10.46 -7.73 7.00
N THR A 201 11.42 -7.83 7.92
CA THR A 201 12.19 -9.06 8.15
C THR A 201 11.28 -10.25 8.41
N LYS A 202 10.32 -10.14 9.35
CA LYS A 202 9.37 -11.23 9.65
C LYS A 202 8.54 -11.60 8.41
N TYR A 203 8.08 -10.61 7.65
CA TYR A 203 7.31 -10.81 6.44
C TYR A 203 8.09 -11.58 5.38
N ILE A 204 9.29 -11.13 5.02
CA ILE A 204 10.14 -11.80 4.02
C ILE A 204 10.58 -13.18 4.50
N ARG A 205 10.83 -13.36 5.80
CA ARG A 205 11.34 -14.64 6.33
C ARG A 205 10.26 -15.70 6.45
N SER A 206 9.06 -15.33 6.90
CA SER A 206 8.11 -16.31 7.46
C SER A 206 6.68 -16.19 6.93
N ASP A 207 6.31 -15.07 6.30
CA ASP A 207 4.96 -14.94 5.74
C ASP A 207 4.74 -15.90 4.56
N LYS A 208 3.52 -16.44 4.44
CA LYS A 208 3.16 -17.41 3.39
C LYS A 208 3.36 -16.85 1.97
N ASN A 209 3.14 -15.55 1.79
CA ASN A 209 3.36 -14.83 0.55
C ASN A 209 4.76 -14.22 0.52
N GLY A 210 5.14 -13.52 1.60
CA GLY A 210 6.39 -12.76 1.69
C GLY A 210 7.65 -13.59 1.45
N ARG A 211 7.69 -14.86 1.87
CA ARG A 211 8.84 -15.75 1.66
C ARG A 211 9.15 -16.10 0.20
N PHE A 212 8.24 -15.76 -0.72
CA PHE A 212 8.41 -15.99 -2.16
C PHE A 212 8.63 -14.71 -2.95
N ILE A 213 8.73 -13.56 -2.29
CA ILE A 213 8.79 -12.26 -2.95
C ILE A 213 9.98 -12.14 -3.91
N HIS A 214 11.11 -12.80 -3.61
CA HIS A 214 12.31 -12.84 -4.44
C HIS A 214 12.14 -13.59 -5.76
N LYS A 215 11.01 -14.28 -5.94
CA LYS A 215 10.65 -14.96 -7.19
C LYS A 215 9.68 -14.14 -8.06
N LEU A 216 9.23 -12.99 -7.57
CA LEU A 216 8.30 -12.14 -8.30
C LEU A 216 9.08 -11.15 -9.17
N ASP A 217 8.41 -10.64 -10.20
CA ASP A 217 8.94 -9.57 -11.06
C ASP A 217 8.84 -8.21 -10.34
N CYS A 218 9.65 -8.03 -9.29
CA CYS A 218 9.84 -6.77 -8.56
C CYS A 218 11.18 -6.77 -7.83
N ASP A 219 11.65 -5.56 -7.47
CA ASP A 219 12.84 -5.40 -6.64
C ASP A 219 12.67 -6.11 -5.30
N ASP A 220 13.72 -6.81 -4.86
CA ASP A 220 13.66 -7.65 -3.69
C ASP A 220 13.73 -6.80 -2.41
N PRO A 221 12.72 -6.84 -1.53
CA PRO A 221 12.75 -6.02 -0.31
C PRO A 221 13.84 -6.40 0.69
N ILE A 222 14.56 -7.52 0.50
CA ILE A 222 15.77 -7.80 1.30
C ILE A 222 16.85 -6.72 1.08
N GLU A 223 16.88 -6.09 -0.10
CA GLU A 223 17.84 -5.03 -0.42
C GLU A 223 17.67 -3.81 0.50
N ILE A 224 16.44 -3.54 0.95
CA ILE A 224 16.17 -2.50 1.94
C ILE A 224 16.90 -2.82 3.25
N LEU A 225 16.91 -4.09 3.65
CA LEU A 225 17.61 -4.52 4.87
C LEU A 225 19.13 -4.41 4.70
N GLN A 226 19.65 -4.83 3.54
CA GLN A 226 21.09 -4.79 3.23
C GLN A 226 21.63 -3.35 3.18
N GLU A 227 20.84 -2.42 2.65
CA GLU A 227 21.17 -1.00 2.64
C GLU A 227 21.26 -0.46 4.09
N LEU A 228 20.23 -0.75 4.90
CA LEU A 228 20.12 -0.25 6.27
C LEU A 228 21.10 -0.89 7.25
N GLU A 229 21.67 -2.05 6.93
CA GLU A 229 22.72 -2.71 7.72
C GLU A 229 23.94 -1.80 7.91
N ASN A 230 24.21 -0.92 6.95
CA ASN A 230 25.34 0.00 6.97
C ASN A 230 24.95 1.45 7.32
N ASP A 231 23.68 1.72 7.60
CA ASP A 231 23.21 3.07 7.92
C ASP A 231 23.60 3.48 9.35
N SER A 232 24.67 4.26 9.49
CA SER A 232 25.21 4.71 10.78
C SER A 232 24.21 5.44 11.70
N ARG A 233 23.07 5.91 11.17
CA ARG A 233 21.99 6.54 11.96
C ARG A 233 21.21 5.51 12.78
N LEU A 234 21.31 4.22 12.45
CA LEU A 234 20.77 3.12 13.25
C LEU A 234 21.80 2.65 14.28
N ASP A 235 21.31 2.33 15.48
CA ASP A 235 22.13 1.78 16.56
C ASP A 235 22.94 0.56 16.09
N HIS A 236 24.20 0.50 16.51
CA HIS A 236 25.15 -0.54 16.13
C HIS A 236 24.68 -1.96 16.46
N ARG A 237 24.00 -2.16 17.61
CA ARG A 237 23.47 -3.49 17.98
C ARG A 237 22.33 -3.87 17.06
N PHE A 238 21.47 -2.90 16.73
CA PHE A 238 20.39 -3.12 15.79
C PHE A 238 20.91 -3.51 14.40
N ARG A 239 21.96 -2.83 13.91
CA ARG A 239 22.63 -3.17 12.64
C ARG A 239 23.24 -4.58 12.66
N HIS A 240 23.87 -4.96 13.78
CA HIS A 240 24.37 -6.33 13.95
C HIS A 240 23.24 -7.39 13.85
N TYR A 241 22.09 -7.16 14.51
CA TYR A 241 20.94 -8.06 14.36
C TYR A 241 20.37 -8.07 12.94
N LEU A 242 20.41 -6.94 12.25
CA LEU A 242 19.94 -6.84 10.87
C LEU A 242 20.78 -7.75 9.94
N GLY A 243 22.10 -7.75 10.10
CA GLY A 243 23.01 -8.67 9.40
C GLY A 243 22.67 -10.15 9.65
N ILE A 244 22.42 -10.52 10.91
CA ILE A 244 21.98 -11.89 11.25
C ILE A 244 20.67 -12.24 10.54
N TRP A 245 19.68 -11.35 10.57
CA TRP A 245 18.39 -11.58 9.93
C TRP A 245 18.49 -11.70 8.40
N ILE A 246 19.38 -10.95 7.76
CA ILE A 246 19.65 -11.05 6.32
C ILE A 246 20.18 -12.45 6.00
N LEU A 247 21.15 -12.95 6.77
CA LEU A 247 21.71 -14.29 6.59
C LEU A 247 20.64 -15.38 6.80
N GLU A 248 19.78 -15.24 7.81
CA GLU A 248 18.65 -16.14 8.03
C GLU A 248 17.70 -16.18 6.83
N ILE A 249 17.29 -15.01 6.32
CA ILE A 249 16.39 -14.92 5.15
C ILE A 249 17.03 -15.62 3.94
N GLN A 250 18.30 -15.34 3.65
CA GLN A 250 19.01 -15.96 2.54
C GLN A 250 19.10 -17.49 2.70
N GLY A 251 19.36 -17.97 3.91
CA GLY A 251 19.35 -19.41 4.22
C GLY A 251 17.98 -20.05 3.99
N HIS A 252 16.91 -19.42 4.46
CA HIS A 252 15.54 -19.89 4.21
C HIS A 252 15.18 -19.93 2.73
N ARG A 253 15.61 -18.93 1.95
CA ARG A 253 15.39 -18.88 0.50
C ARG A 253 16.15 -19.99 -0.23
N ARG A 254 17.43 -20.22 0.08
CA ARG A 254 18.20 -21.34 -0.48
C ARG A 254 17.49 -22.68 -0.24
N ASN A 255 17.03 -22.91 0.99
CA ASN A 255 16.29 -24.13 1.34
C ASN A 255 14.95 -24.24 0.60
N LEU A 256 14.24 -23.13 0.42
CA LEU A 256 12.99 -23.09 -0.35
C LEU A 256 13.23 -23.38 -1.83
N ASP A 257 14.30 -22.83 -2.40
CA ASP A 257 14.66 -22.99 -3.81
C ASP A 257 15.11 -24.42 -4.11
N ALA A 258 15.93 -25.02 -3.25
CA ALA A 258 16.32 -26.42 -3.35
C ALA A 258 15.12 -27.38 -3.28
N ARG A 259 14.11 -27.08 -2.44
CA ARG A 259 12.88 -27.89 -2.36
C ARG A 259 12.00 -27.81 -3.60
N LEU A 260 11.99 -26.66 -4.27
CA LEU A 260 11.17 -26.44 -5.47
C LEU A 260 11.86 -26.94 -6.74
N ASN A 261 13.19 -26.91 -6.77
CA ASN A 261 14.02 -27.37 -7.87
C ASN A 261 15.07 -28.40 -7.36
N PRO A 262 14.66 -29.65 -7.07
CA PRO A 262 15.56 -30.66 -6.52
C PRO A 262 16.72 -31.03 -7.46
N ALA A 263 16.59 -30.79 -8.77
CA ALA A 263 17.63 -31.07 -9.76
C ALA A 263 18.86 -30.16 -9.69
N THR A 264 18.76 -28.96 -9.09
CA THR A 264 19.88 -28.02 -8.92
C THR A 264 20.64 -28.19 -7.59
N ALA A 265 20.19 -29.08 -6.70
CA ALA A 265 20.81 -29.30 -5.39
C ALA A 265 21.97 -30.33 -5.41
N LEU A 266 22.22 -30.98 -6.55
CA LEU A 266 23.24 -32.03 -6.71
C LEU A 266 24.50 -31.57 -7.45
N SER A 267 24.66 -30.25 -7.66
CA SER A 267 25.76 -29.67 -8.45
C SER A 267 26.65 -28.68 -7.71
N ASN A 268 26.62 -28.66 -6.37
CA ASN A 268 27.55 -27.88 -5.54
C ASN A 268 28.29 -28.80 -4.56
#